data_AF-A0A960JLG1-F1
#
_entry.id   AF-A0A960JLG1-F1
#
_cell.length_a   1.000
_cell.length_b   1.000
_cell.length_c   1.000
_cell.angle_alpha   90.00
_cell.angle_beta   90.00
_cell.angle_gamma   90.00
#
_symmetry.space_group_name_H-M   'P 1'
#
loop_
_entity.id
_entity.type
_entity.pdbx_description
1 polymer ?
#
loop_
_entity_poly.entity_id
_entity_poly.type
_entity_poly.pdbx_seq_one_letter_code
_entity_poly.pdbx_strand_id
1 'polypeptide(L)' 'MERVPATGVIRRGAGTQVCATVTLVDGLVLARSAFHHSLNYRSVVIIGEAEPVTDPDEKAA' A
#
# COMPACT_ATOMS: atom_id res chain seq x y z
N MET A 1 9.74 -26.96 -4.31
CA MET A 1 8.57 -26.44 -5.03
C MET A 1 7.90 -25.43 -4.13
N GLU A 2 8.34 -24.18 -4.17
CA GLU A 2 7.60 -23.06 -3.58
C GLU A 2 7.91 -21.85 -4.48
N ARG A 3 6.91 -21.40 -5.24
CA ARG A 3 7.06 -20.25 -6.11
C ARG A 3 7.00 -19.00 -5.23
N VAL A 4 8.16 -18.41 -4.95
CA VAL A 4 8.28 -17.14 -4.21
C VAL A 4 8.07 -15.98 -5.21
N PRO A 5 6.99 -15.17 -5.11
CA PRO A 5 6.73 -14.10 -6.07
C PRO A 5 7.71 -12.92 -5.89
N ALA A 6 8.01 -12.28 -7.01
CA ALA A 6 9.08 -11.30 -7.18
C ALA A 6 8.59 -9.85 -6.95
N THR A 7 8.97 -9.22 -5.84
CA THR A 7 8.98 -7.74 -5.73
C THR A 7 10.06 -7.31 -4.72
N GLY A 8 11.06 -6.54 -5.16
CA GLY A 8 12.27 -6.22 -4.39
C GLY A 8 12.04 -5.43 -3.09
N VAL A 9 10.92 -4.69 -2.98
CA VAL A 9 10.54 -3.92 -1.77
C VAL A 9 10.24 -4.84 -0.58
N ILE A 10 9.68 -6.04 -0.84
CA ILE A 10 9.24 -6.99 0.19
C ILE A 10 10.43 -7.80 0.75
N ARG A 11 11.51 -7.97 -0.04
CA ARG A 11 12.71 -8.72 0.39
C ARG A 11 13.65 -7.94 1.31
N ARG A 12 13.54 -6.62 1.37
CA ARG A 12 14.31 -5.78 2.33
C ARG A 12 13.61 -5.62 3.68
N GLY A 13 12.36 -6.07 3.81
CA GLY A 13 11.42 -5.67 4.85
C GLY A 13 11.62 -6.22 6.26
N ALA A 14 12.81 -6.68 6.63
CA ALA A 14 13.11 -6.93 8.04
C ALA A 14 13.88 -5.74 8.62
N GLY A 15 13.23 -4.99 9.49
CA GLY A 15 13.80 -3.84 10.17
C GLY A 15 14.04 -2.62 9.28
N THR A 16 13.24 -2.48 8.21
CA THR A 16 13.33 -1.33 7.29
C THR A 16 12.23 -0.34 7.58
N GLN A 17 12.60 0.94 7.69
CA GLN A 17 11.63 2.03 7.73
C GLN A 17 10.86 2.12 6.41
N VAL A 18 9.54 2.06 6.48
CA VAL A 18 8.62 2.14 5.35
C VAL A 18 7.60 3.26 5.52
N CYS A 19 7.06 3.70 4.39
CA CYS A 19 5.89 4.54 4.29
C CYS A 19 4.89 3.82 3.40
N ALA A 20 3.76 3.40 3.98
CA ALA A 20 2.67 2.74 3.27
C ALA A 20 1.50 3.71 3.16
N THR A 21 1.07 3.97 1.92
CA THR A 21 -0.08 4.83 1.63
C THR A 21 -1.20 3.99 1.03
N VAL A 22 -2.38 4.04 1.65
CA VAL A 22 -3.59 3.39 1.16
C VAL A 22 -4.60 4.46 0.82
N THR A 23 -5.14 4.41 -0.39
CA THR A 23 -6.12 5.38 -0.87
C THR A 23 -7.32 4.64 -1.45
N LEU A 24 -8.49 4.92 -0.89
CA LEU A 24 -9.78 4.50 -1.43
C LEU A 24 -10.38 5.66 -2.21
N VAL A 25 -10.55 5.48 -3.52
CA VAL A 25 -11.15 6.48 -4.39
C VAL A 25 -12.65 6.19 -4.47
N ASP A 26 -13.45 7.16 -4.02
CA ASP A 26 -14.91 7.06 -3.97
C ASP A 26 -15.57 7.64 -5.24
N GLY A 27 -14.88 8.53 -5.96
CA GLY A 27 -15.36 9.02 -7.25
C GLY A 27 -14.63 10.23 -7.80
N LEU A 28 -14.91 10.54 -9.06
CA LEU A 28 -14.41 11.73 -9.77
C LEU A 28 -15.39 12.89 -9.62
N VAL A 29 -14.88 14.06 -9.25
CA VAL A 29 -15.62 15.31 -9.27
C VAL A 29 -15.25 16.06 -10.55
N LEU A 30 -16.16 16.04 -11.53
CA LEU A 30 -15.95 16.70 -12.82
C LEU A 30 -16.53 18.11 -12.84
N ALA A 31 -15.66 19.11 -12.93
CA ALA A 31 -16.04 20.51 -13.06
C ALA A 31 -16.00 20.97 -14.53
N ARG A 32 -16.54 22.17 -14.79
CA ARG A 32 -16.58 22.78 -16.12
C ARG A 32 -15.21 23.27 -16.63
N SER A 33 -14.24 23.40 -15.73
CA SER A 33 -12.85 23.77 -16.01
C SER A 33 -11.92 22.70 -15.45
N ALA A 34 -10.85 22.40 -16.19
CA ALA A 34 -9.89 21.38 -15.83
C ALA A 34 -9.23 21.61 -14.46
N PHE A 35 -9.07 22.88 -14.06
CA PHE A 35 -8.47 23.27 -12.77
C PHE A 35 -9.30 22.92 -11.55
N HIS A 36 -10.57 22.56 -11.74
CA HIS A 36 -11.48 22.25 -10.65
C HIS A 36 -11.91 20.77 -10.64
N HIS A 37 -11.27 19.92 -11.45
CA HIS A 37 -11.42 18.48 -11.29
C HIS A 37 -10.79 18.04 -9.98
N SER A 38 -11.46 17.12 -9.30
CA SER A 38 -10.96 16.55 -8.06
C SER A 38 -11.45 15.11 -7.88
N LEU A 39 -11.06 14.51 -6.77
CA LEU A 39 -11.47 13.18 -6.35
C LEU A 39 -12.11 13.27 -4.96
N ASN A 40 -13.24 12.57 -4.79
CA ASN A 40 -13.64 12.15 -3.46
C ASN A 40 -12.79 10.93 -3.12
N TYR A 41 -11.95 11.04 -2.10
CA TYR A 41 -11.11 9.93 -1.65
C TYR A 41 -10.93 9.98 -0.13
N ARG A 42 -10.62 8.81 0.42
CA ARG A 42 -10.17 8.63 1.80
C ARG A 42 -8.81 7.97 1.75
N SER A 43 -7.85 8.49 2.51
CA SER A 43 -6.48 7.98 2.49
C SER A 43 -5.91 7.90 3.89
N VAL A 44 -5.07 6.90 4.11
CA VAL A 44 -4.28 6.71 5.32
C VAL A 44 -2.82 6.53 4.92
N VAL A 45 -1.94 7.19 5.65
CA VAL A 45 -0.49 7.06 5.53
C VAL A 45 0.04 6.46 6.84
N ILE A 46 0.78 5.36 6.72
CA ILE A 46 1.40 4.63 7.83
C ILE A 46 2.90 4.72 7.65
N ILE A 47 3.60 5.21 8.67
CA ILE A 47 5.06 5.32 8.69
C ILE A 47 5.54 4.48 9.86
N GLY A 48 6.42 3.52 9.61
CA GLY A 48 6.90 2.59 10.63
C GLY A 48 7.97 1.65 10.12
N GLU A 49 8.52 0.87 11.02
CA GLU A 49 9.46 -0.21 10.68
C GLU A 49 8.67 -1.46 10.31
N ALA A 50 9.00 -2.08 9.18
CA ALA A 50 8.37 -3.33 8.74
C ALA A 50 9.05 -4.54 9.40
N GLU A 51 8.25 -5.51 9.82
CA GLU A 51 8.68 -6.80 10.36
C GLU A 51 8.24 -7.94 9.44
N PRO A 52 9.07 -8.98 9.20
CA PRO A 52 8.71 -10.08 8.35
C PRO A 52 7.78 -11.06 9.07
N VAL A 53 6.64 -11.38 8.44
CA VAL A 53 5.83 -12.53 8.85
C VAL A 53 6.51 -13.82 8.37
N THR A 54 7.00 -14.62 9.32
CA THR A 54 7.78 -15.84 9.04
C THR A 54 7.01 -17.12 9.27
N ASP A 55 6.00 -17.11 10.14
CA ASP A 55 5.13 -18.26 10.37
C ASP A 55 4.28 -18.56 9.11
N PRO A 56 4.36 -19.78 8.55
CA PRO A 56 3.56 -20.16 7.39
C PRO A 56 2.05 -20.03 7.60
N ASP A 57 1.55 -20.30 8.81
CA ASP A 57 0.12 -20.25 9.11
C ASP A 57 -0.38 -18.80 9.19
N GLU A 58 0.41 -17.90 9.79
CA GLU A 58 0.13 -16.46 9.83
C GLU A 58 0.19 -15.82 8.44
N LYS A 59 1.10 -16.30 7.59
CA LYS A 59 1.30 -15.79 6.23
C LYS A 59 0.21 -16.21 5.24
N ALA A 60 -0.50 -17.29 5.54
CA ALA A 60 -1.54 -17.87 4.68
C ALA A 60 -2.96 -17.35 4.99
N ALA A 61 -3.14 -16.64 6.10
CA ALA A 61 -4.40 -16.01 6.51
C ALA A 61 -4.74 -14.76 5.68
#